data_AF-A0A2S9M9E5-F1
#
_entry.id   AF-A0A2S9M9E5-F1
#
_cell.length_a   1.000
_cell.length_b   1.000
_cell.length_c   1.000
_cell.angle_alpha   90.00
_cell.angle_beta   90.00
_cell.angle_gamma   90.00
#
_symmetry.space_group_name_H-M   'P 1'
#
loop_
_entity.id
_entity.type
_entity.pdbx_description
1 polymer ?
#
loop_
_entity_poly.entity_id
_entity_poly.type
_entity_poly.pdbx_seq_one_letter_code
_entity_poly.pdbx_strand_id
1 'polypeptide(L)'
;MWLAAHAQKNDFSAKRCERELWKELERGVTPPAYLWLGLAAAAVVLGQHEECVRRIKAALDLSNDNFQILATAASLYSDVGELRPVEAVLEKLSPLVLPNDHDSIESMCLLLHRTLNYERALEMIKKTGFAEDSELAQATNRFLALTEQYNVTLDKRRRLIEVAIGAVRAAKYAIHKTALDQDCGEYGVRFEIFIDETAERCGEVNRAIADTLCEEFDDPVPHVVTFACRPTSSYVFEGHFAKVRL
;
A
#
# COMPACT_ATOMS: atom_id res chain seq x y z
N MET A 1 11.83 4.11 19.77
CA MET A 1 11.34 4.02 18.37
C MET A 1 11.05 5.44 17.90
N TRP A 2 12.04 6.09 17.26
CA TRP A 2 12.10 7.53 16.93
C TRP A 2 12.28 7.75 15.41
N LEU A 3 12.06 6.70 14.61
CA LEU A 3 12.54 6.58 13.23
C LEU A 3 11.57 7.10 12.14
N ALA A 4 10.28 7.18 12.45
CA ALA A 4 9.27 7.65 11.50
C ALA A 4 9.27 9.19 11.33
N ALA A 5 9.80 9.94 12.31
CA ALA A 5 9.57 11.38 12.42
C ALA A 5 10.56 12.26 11.62
N HIS A 6 11.60 11.72 10.98
CA HIS A 6 12.68 12.51 10.36
C HIS A 6 13.00 12.10 8.91
N ALA A 7 12.05 11.50 8.20
CA ALA A 7 12.26 10.91 6.87
C ALA A 7 12.34 11.92 5.69
N GLN A 8 12.90 13.12 5.89
CA GLN A 8 13.07 14.08 4.79
C GLN A 8 14.41 13.95 4.04
N LYS A 9 15.39 13.15 4.51
CA LYS A 9 16.71 12.90 3.84
C LYS A 9 17.43 11.58 4.25
N ASN A 10 16.70 10.46 4.42
CA ASN A 10 17.09 9.45 5.43
C ASN A 10 17.67 8.11 4.95
N ASP A 11 18.31 8.03 3.77
CA ASP A 11 19.04 6.83 3.32
C ASP A 11 20.00 6.31 4.40
N PHE A 12 20.70 7.20 5.10
CA PHE A 12 21.61 6.83 6.18
C PHE A 12 20.91 6.17 7.37
N SER A 13 19.71 6.62 7.75
CA SER A 13 18.97 5.99 8.83
C SER A 13 18.39 4.65 8.41
N ALA A 14 17.84 4.56 7.18
CA ALA A 14 17.38 3.29 6.63
C ALA A 14 18.53 2.26 6.54
N LYS A 15 19.72 2.68 6.07
CA LYS A 15 20.94 1.85 6.04
C LYS A 15 21.44 1.47 7.42
N ARG A 16 21.34 2.36 8.41
CA ARG A 16 21.67 2.05 9.80
C ARG A 16 20.74 0.99 10.36
N CYS A 17 19.43 1.14 10.16
CA CYS A 17 18.42 0.16 10.58
C CYS A 17 18.64 -1.19 9.89
N GLU A 18 18.88 -1.19 8.57
CA GLU A 18 19.23 -2.41 7.83
C GLU A 18 20.40 -3.15 8.48
N ARG A 19 21.49 -2.44 8.79
CA ARG A 19 22.66 -3.03 9.46
C ARG A 19 22.36 -3.56 10.86
N GLU A 20 21.54 -2.86 11.63
CA GLU A 20 21.14 -3.30 12.98
C GLU A 20 20.26 -4.56 12.92
N LEU A 21 19.33 -4.63 11.97
CA LEU A 21 18.49 -5.81 11.74
C LEU A 21 19.29 -7.03 11.29
N TRP A 22 20.31 -6.86 10.43
CA TRP A 22 21.21 -7.96 10.07
C TRP A 22 21.94 -8.53 11.28
N LYS A 23 22.44 -7.68 12.17
CA LYS A 23 23.08 -8.13 13.42
C LYS A 23 22.12 -8.89 14.32
N GLU A 24 20.88 -8.42 14.46
CA GLU A 24 19.87 -9.13 15.26
C GLU A 24 19.48 -10.48 14.64
N LEU A 25 19.46 -10.56 13.30
CA LEU A 25 19.24 -11.81 12.59
C LEU A 25 20.37 -12.82 12.85
N GLU A 26 21.63 -12.37 12.86
CA GLU A 26 22.81 -13.19 13.21
C GLU A 26 22.78 -13.66 14.67
N ARG A 27 22.26 -12.83 15.59
CA ARG A 27 22.14 -13.17 17.02
C ARG A 27 21.06 -14.21 17.30
N GLY A 28 20.04 -14.31 16.44
CA GLY A 28 18.97 -15.32 16.55
C GLY A 28 18.03 -15.14 17.74
N VAL A 29 17.97 -13.94 18.35
CA VAL A 29 17.12 -13.67 19.52
C VAL A 29 15.69 -13.31 19.12
N THR A 30 15.51 -12.53 18.04
CA THR A 30 14.20 -12.10 17.55
C THR A 30 13.69 -13.07 16.49
N PRO A 31 12.37 -13.38 16.44
CA PRO A 31 11.82 -14.25 15.41
C PRO A 31 12.15 -13.72 14.00
N PRO A 32 12.80 -14.53 13.13
CA PRO A 32 13.34 -14.04 11.87
C PRO A 32 12.32 -13.41 10.93
N ALA A 33 11.05 -13.84 10.95
CA ALA A 33 9.99 -13.29 10.10
C ALA A 33 9.81 -11.77 10.31
N TYR A 34 9.83 -11.30 11.56
CA TYR A 34 9.73 -9.86 11.85
C TYR A 34 10.95 -9.08 11.39
N LEU A 35 12.15 -9.67 11.50
CA LEU A 35 13.38 -9.04 11.02
C LEU A 35 13.39 -8.90 9.51
N TRP A 36 12.93 -9.92 8.78
CA TRP A 36 12.76 -9.86 7.32
C TRP A 36 11.78 -8.76 6.88
N LEU A 37 10.67 -8.57 7.60
CA LEU A 37 9.76 -7.44 7.34
C LEU A 37 10.40 -6.09 7.65
N GLY A 38 11.18 -5.99 8.73
CA GLY A 38 11.95 -4.77 9.02
C GLY A 38 12.95 -4.43 7.92
N LEU A 39 13.65 -5.44 7.39
CA LEU A 39 14.56 -5.28 6.26
C LEU A 39 13.79 -4.90 4.99
N ALA A 40 12.60 -5.47 4.77
CA ALA A 40 11.75 -5.09 3.64
C ALA A 40 11.32 -3.62 3.74
N ALA A 41 10.88 -3.16 4.91
CA ALA A 41 10.54 -1.76 5.14
C ALA A 41 11.72 -0.81 4.89
N ALA A 42 12.94 -1.20 5.30
CA ALA A 42 14.14 -0.43 4.95
C ALA A 42 14.38 -0.37 3.42
N ALA A 43 14.14 -1.48 2.71
CA ALA A 43 14.24 -1.53 1.26
C ALA A 43 13.19 -0.65 0.56
N VAL A 44 11.96 -0.56 1.08
CA VAL A 44 10.93 0.40 0.60
C VAL A 44 11.45 1.83 0.65
N VAL A 45 11.96 2.26 1.81
CA VAL A 45 12.48 3.63 2.00
C VAL A 45 13.62 3.92 1.03
N LEU A 46 14.50 2.95 0.80
CA LEU A 46 15.64 3.05 -0.10
C LEU A 46 15.29 2.89 -1.59
N GLY A 47 14.02 2.72 -1.96
CA GLY A 47 13.59 2.48 -3.35
C GLY A 47 14.07 1.15 -3.93
N GLN A 48 14.51 0.21 -3.08
CA GLN A 48 15.06 -1.09 -3.47
C GLN A 48 13.92 -2.10 -3.66
N HIS A 49 13.16 -1.93 -4.73
CA HIS A 49 11.93 -2.68 -4.99
C HIS A 49 12.10 -4.21 -4.96
N GLU A 50 13.01 -4.75 -5.78
CA GLU A 50 13.22 -6.20 -5.88
C GLU A 50 13.64 -6.81 -4.53
N GLU A 51 14.44 -6.07 -3.79
CA GLU A 51 14.92 -6.46 -2.48
C GLU A 51 13.79 -6.46 -1.44
N CYS A 52 12.90 -5.47 -1.48
CA CYS A 52 11.70 -5.43 -0.67
C CYS A 52 10.85 -6.69 -0.93
N VAL A 53 10.51 -6.96 -2.20
CA VAL A 53 9.70 -8.12 -2.59
C VAL A 53 10.34 -9.43 -2.11
N ARG A 54 11.65 -9.59 -2.30
CA ARG A 54 12.40 -10.78 -1.86
C ARG A 54 12.34 -10.97 -0.35
N ARG A 55 12.49 -9.89 0.42
CA ARG A 55 12.46 -9.92 1.90
C ARG A 55 11.06 -10.19 2.44
N ILE A 56 10.02 -9.66 1.81
CA ILE A 56 8.63 -9.98 2.17
C ILE A 56 8.37 -11.48 1.96
N LYS A 57 8.80 -12.05 0.82
CA LYS A 57 8.67 -13.50 0.57
C LYS A 57 9.38 -14.31 1.65
N ALA A 58 10.62 -13.95 2.00
CA ALA A 58 11.34 -14.62 3.08
C ALA A 58 10.61 -14.57 4.43
N ALA A 59 9.97 -13.45 4.77
CA ALA A 59 9.14 -13.36 5.97
C ALA A 59 7.91 -14.28 5.92
N LEU A 60 7.22 -14.31 4.78
CA LEU A 60 6.02 -15.12 4.57
C LEU A 60 6.32 -16.63 4.49
N ASP A 61 7.49 -17.02 4.00
CA ASP A 61 7.93 -18.42 3.99
C ASP A 61 8.16 -18.96 5.42
N LEU A 62 8.51 -18.07 6.36
CA LEU A 62 8.72 -18.42 7.76
C LEU A 62 7.44 -18.40 8.60
N SER A 63 6.52 -17.48 8.29
CA SER A 63 5.21 -17.42 8.95
C SER A 63 4.15 -16.88 7.99
N ASN A 64 3.24 -17.78 7.59
CA ASN A 64 2.16 -17.49 6.66
C ASN A 64 0.76 -17.53 7.31
N ASP A 65 0.71 -17.62 8.63
CA ASP A 65 -0.48 -17.80 9.48
C ASP A 65 -0.57 -16.75 10.60
N ASN A 66 0.43 -15.87 10.72
CA ASN A 66 0.44 -14.80 11.71
C ASN A 66 -0.19 -13.52 11.12
N PHE A 67 -1.25 -13.02 11.77
CA PHE A 67 -1.97 -11.82 11.34
C PHE A 67 -1.04 -10.61 11.15
N GLN A 68 -0.16 -10.32 12.11
CA GLN A 68 0.71 -9.15 12.05
C GLN A 68 1.71 -9.26 10.90
N ILE A 69 2.30 -10.45 10.69
CA ILE A 69 3.23 -10.69 9.58
C ILE A 69 2.53 -10.50 8.24
N LEU A 70 1.37 -11.12 8.06
CA LEU A 70 0.57 -11.04 6.83
C LEU A 70 0.09 -9.60 6.56
N ALA A 71 -0.48 -8.91 7.55
CA ALA A 71 -0.95 -7.54 7.40
C ALA A 71 0.19 -6.57 7.06
N THR A 72 1.36 -6.74 7.70
CA THR A 72 2.55 -5.93 7.41
C THR A 72 3.09 -6.23 6.01
N ALA A 73 3.15 -7.51 5.61
CA ALA A 73 3.56 -7.91 4.26
C ALA A 73 2.64 -7.34 3.18
N ALA A 74 1.31 -7.41 3.38
CA ALA A 74 0.32 -6.81 2.49
C ALA A 74 0.53 -5.30 2.37
N SER A 75 0.70 -4.61 3.50
CA SER A 75 0.95 -3.17 3.51
C SER A 75 2.22 -2.79 2.73
N LEU A 76 3.32 -3.52 2.94
CA LEU A 76 4.58 -3.28 2.24
C LEU A 76 4.50 -3.62 0.74
N TYR A 77 3.80 -4.69 0.36
CA TYR A 77 3.52 -4.98 -1.05
C TYR A 77 2.72 -3.86 -1.70
N SER A 78 1.67 -3.37 -1.02
CA SER A 78 0.92 -2.20 -1.48
C SER A 78 1.83 -0.99 -1.63
N ASP A 79 2.67 -0.68 -0.65
CA ASP A 79 3.56 0.49 -0.69
C ASP A 79 4.50 0.46 -1.92
N VAL A 80 4.98 -0.71 -2.36
CA VAL A 80 5.84 -0.81 -3.56
C VAL A 80 5.07 -1.00 -4.87
N GLY A 81 3.74 -0.93 -4.82
CA GLY A 81 2.87 -1.07 -5.99
C GLY A 81 2.66 -2.51 -6.48
N GLU A 82 3.02 -3.52 -5.68
CA GLU A 82 2.80 -4.93 -6.01
C GLU A 82 1.42 -5.38 -5.53
N LEU A 83 0.37 -5.02 -6.26
CA LEU A 83 -1.01 -5.30 -5.81
C LEU A 83 -1.44 -6.75 -5.93
N ARG A 84 -0.92 -7.50 -6.91
CA ARG A 84 -1.31 -8.92 -7.08
C ARG A 84 -0.91 -9.79 -5.88
N PRO A 85 0.32 -9.70 -5.33
CA PRO A 85 0.67 -10.38 -4.09
C PRO A 85 -0.20 -10.00 -2.90
N VAL A 86 -0.69 -8.75 -2.82
CA VAL A 86 -1.56 -8.29 -1.72
C VAL A 86 -2.82 -9.14 -1.64
N GLU A 87 -3.46 -9.45 -2.77
CA GLU A 87 -4.69 -10.24 -2.79
C GLU A 87 -4.49 -11.66 -2.26
N ALA A 88 -3.40 -12.31 -2.66
CA ALA A 88 -3.05 -13.63 -2.15
C ALA A 88 -2.79 -13.62 -0.63
N VAL A 89 -2.23 -12.52 -0.11
CA VAL A 89 -2.03 -12.31 1.34
C VAL A 89 -3.37 -12.04 2.04
N LEU A 90 -4.26 -11.23 1.44
CA LEU A 90 -5.59 -10.93 1.98
C LEU A 90 -6.45 -12.19 2.13
N GLU A 91 -6.36 -13.15 1.19
CA GLU A 91 -7.05 -14.44 1.33
C GLU A 91 -6.59 -15.22 2.56
N LYS A 92 -5.29 -15.19 2.87
CA LYS A 92 -4.74 -15.84 4.06
C LYS A 92 -5.07 -15.07 5.35
N LEU A 93 -5.21 -13.76 5.25
CA LEU A 93 -5.49 -12.88 6.38
C LEU A 93 -6.96 -12.92 6.80
N SER A 94 -7.88 -13.06 5.84
CA SER A 94 -9.32 -13.10 6.07
C SER A 94 -9.81 -14.10 7.13
N PRO A 95 -9.35 -15.37 7.19
CA PRO A 95 -9.79 -16.31 8.23
C PRO A 95 -9.23 -16.02 9.63
N LEU A 96 -8.22 -15.15 9.75
CA LEU A 96 -7.60 -14.80 11.03
C LEU A 96 -8.32 -13.64 11.74
N VAL A 97 -9.19 -12.91 11.03
CA VAL A 97 -9.91 -11.77 11.59
C VAL A 97 -11.13 -12.24 12.38
N LEU A 98 -11.11 -11.95 13.68
CA LEU A 98 -12.22 -12.26 14.57
C LEU A 98 -13.31 -11.20 14.45
N PRO A 99 -14.61 -11.57 14.51
CA PRO A 99 -15.72 -10.62 14.34
C PRO A 99 -15.74 -9.43 15.31
N ASN A 100 -15.12 -9.57 16.48
CA ASN A 100 -15.10 -8.53 17.52
C ASN A 100 -13.72 -7.84 17.64
N ASP A 101 -12.78 -8.16 16.74
CA ASP A 101 -11.45 -7.54 16.72
C ASP A 101 -11.47 -6.34 15.77
N HIS A 102 -11.92 -5.21 16.30
CA HIS A 102 -12.09 -3.97 15.54
C HIS A 102 -10.80 -3.49 14.87
N ASP A 103 -9.64 -3.64 15.55
CA ASP A 103 -8.34 -3.22 15.00
C ASP A 103 -7.96 -4.05 13.78
N SER A 104 -8.18 -5.37 13.84
CA SER A 104 -7.92 -6.28 12.71
C SER A 104 -8.90 -6.06 11.56
N ILE A 105 -10.17 -5.77 11.86
CA ILE A 105 -11.19 -5.45 10.84
C ILE A 105 -10.85 -4.15 10.12
N GLU A 106 -10.53 -3.10 10.87
CA GLU A 106 -10.12 -1.81 10.30
C GLU A 106 -8.86 -1.98 9.44
N SER A 107 -7.85 -2.68 9.95
CA SER A 107 -6.62 -2.97 9.21
C SER A 107 -6.90 -3.70 7.89
N MET A 108 -7.80 -4.68 7.89
CA MET A 108 -8.21 -5.38 6.66
C MET A 108 -8.92 -4.47 5.68
N CYS A 109 -9.86 -3.65 6.16
CA CYS A 109 -10.58 -2.70 5.31
C CYS A 109 -9.63 -1.68 4.68
N LEU A 110 -8.67 -1.14 5.43
CA LEU A 110 -7.66 -0.24 4.89
C LEU A 110 -6.77 -0.90 3.82
N LEU A 111 -6.39 -2.16 4.00
CA LEU A 111 -5.65 -2.91 2.97
C LEU A 111 -6.51 -3.18 1.73
N LEU A 112 -7.80 -3.44 1.90
CA LEU A 112 -8.75 -3.59 0.80
C LEU A 112 -8.99 -2.26 0.05
N HIS A 113 -9.01 -1.13 0.75
CA HIS A 113 -9.08 0.18 0.11
C HIS A 113 -7.84 0.42 -0.76
N ARG A 114 -6.63 0.07 -0.28
CA ARG A 114 -5.38 0.20 -1.05
C ARG A 114 -5.37 -0.61 -2.35
N THR A 115 -6.13 -1.70 -2.44
CA THR A 115 -6.31 -2.49 -3.67
C THR A 115 -7.58 -2.12 -4.44
N LEU A 116 -8.26 -1.05 -4.02
CA LEU A 116 -9.56 -0.59 -4.52
C LEU A 116 -10.67 -1.65 -4.47
N ASN A 117 -10.56 -2.64 -3.58
CA ASN A 117 -11.55 -3.69 -3.37
C ASN A 117 -12.54 -3.31 -2.26
N TYR A 118 -13.30 -2.25 -2.53
CA TYR A 118 -14.26 -1.68 -1.59
C TYR A 118 -15.49 -2.58 -1.36
N GLU A 119 -15.84 -3.45 -2.31
CA GLU A 119 -16.93 -4.41 -2.19
C GLU A 119 -16.65 -5.40 -1.06
N ARG A 120 -15.45 -5.96 -1.02
CA ARG A 120 -15.06 -6.88 0.04
C ARG A 120 -14.85 -6.17 1.38
N ALA A 121 -14.43 -4.91 1.36
CA ALA A 121 -14.39 -4.09 2.57
C ALA A 121 -15.81 -3.90 3.14
N LEU A 122 -16.79 -3.56 2.30
CA LEU A 122 -18.18 -3.42 2.70
C LEU A 122 -18.78 -4.74 3.21
N GLU A 123 -18.48 -5.86 2.56
CA GLU A 123 -18.90 -7.19 3.02
C GLU A 123 -18.36 -7.47 4.43
N MET A 124 -17.09 -7.16 4.68
CA MET A 124 -16.47 -7.34 6.00
C MET A 124 -17.12 -6.45 7.07
N ILE A 125 -17.35 -5.18 6.76
CA ILE A 125 -18.03 -4.23 7.67
C ILE A 125 -19.41 -4.77 8.06
N LYS A 126 -20.24 -5.16 7.08
CA LYS A 126 -21.57 -5.72 7.31
C LYS A 126 -21.55 -7.02 8.09
N LYS A 127 -20.63 -7.93 7.74
CA LYS A 127 -20.52 -9.26 8.38
C LYS A 127 -20.11 -9.16 9.85
N THR A 128 -19.27 -8.20 10.19
CA THR A 128 -18.73 -8.04 11.54
C THR A 128 -19.51 -7.03 12.39
N GLY A 129 -20.45 -6.30 11.79
CA GLY A 129 -21.13 -5.20 12.47
C GLY A 129 -20.17 -4.09 12.91
N PHE A 130 -19.00 -4.00 12.26
CA PHE A 130 -18.04 -2.93 12.50
C PHE A 130 -18.72 -1.59 12.20
N ALA A 131 -18.60 -0.65 13.13
CA ALA A 131 -19.29 0.65 13.17
C ALA A 131 -19.74 1.14 11.79
N GLU A 132 -20.98 0.84 11.42
CA GLU A 132 -21.51 1.13 10.06
C GLU A 132 -21.54 2.63 9.78
N ASP A 133 -21.59 3.45 10.83
CA ASP A 133 -21.54 4.90 10.76
C ASP A 133 -20.10 5.47 10.81
N SER A 134 -19.07 4.62 10.87
CA SER A 134 -17.67 5.07 10.86
C SER A 134 -17.32 5.78 9.56
N GLU A 135 -16.34 6.70 9.62
CA GLU A 135 -15.84 7.39 8.43
C GLU A 135 -15.37 6.40 7.35
N LEU A 136 -14.77 5.28 7.77
CA LEU A 136 -14.35 4.21 6.89
C LEU A 136 -15.53 3.60 6.12
N ALA A 137 -16.62 3.25 6.81
CA ALA A 137 -17.81 2.70 6.20
C ALA A 137 -18.52 3.72 5.28
N GLN A 138 -18.55 4.99 5.68
CA GLN A 138 -19.10 6.06 4.84
C GLN A 138 -18.26 6.27 3.58
N ALA A 139 -16.93 6.35 3.70
CA ALA A 139 -16.01 6.43 2.56
C ALA A 139 -16.18 5.25 1.60
N THR A 140 -16.36 4.04 2.14
CA THR A 140 -16.63 2.84 1.35
C THR A 140 -17.90 2.94 0.54
N ASN A 141 -19.01 3.31 1.17
CA ASN A 141 -20.29 3.47 0.49
C ASN A 141 -20.25 4.59 -0.56
N ARG A 142 -19.61 5.73 -0.25
CA ARG A 142 -19.43 6.85 -1.20
C ARG A 142 -18.67 6.40 -2.44
N PHE A 143 -17.56 5.69 -2.27
CA PHE A 143 -16.77 5.21 -3.40
C PHE A 143 -17.53 4.17 -4.24
N LEU A 144 -18.25 3.24 -3.60
CA LEU A 144 -19.03 2.23 -4.32
C LEU A 144 -20.18 2.85 -5.12
N ALA A 145 -20.91 3.82 -4.55
CA ALA A 145 -21.96 4.55 -5.27
C ALA A 145 -21.41 5.26 -6.51
N LEU A 146 -20.21 5.84 -6.41
CA LEU A 146 -19.53 6.46 -7.54
C LEU A 146 -19.13 5.43 -8.61
N THR A 147 -18.59 4.28 -8.22
CA THR A 147 -18.26 3.20 -9.17
C THR A 147 -19.49 2.65 -9.87
N GLU A 148 -20.63 2.59 -9.19
CA GLU A 148 -21.90 2.17 -9.79
C GLU A 148 -22.40 3.21 -10.81
N GLN A 149 -22.39 4.49 -10.43
CA GLN A 149 -22.80 5.61 -11.31
C GLN A 149 -22.05 5.61 -12.64
N TYR A 150 -20.75 5.31 -12.61
CA TYR A 150 -19.88 5.34 -13.79
C TYR A 150 -19.55 3.94 -14.35
N ASN A 151 -20.26 2.90 -13.88
CA ASN A 151 -20.10 1.51 -14.31
C ASN A 151 -18.62 1.02 -14.28
N VAL A 152 -17.91 1.33 -13.20
CA VAL A 152 -16.49 1.01 -13.01
C VAL A 152 -16.36 -0.25 -12.16
N THR A 153 -15.98 -1.38 -12.78
CA THR A 153 -15.80 -2.65 -12.08
C THR A 153 -14.52 -2.68 -11.24
N LEU A 154 -14.43 -3.66 -10.32
CA LEU A 154 -13.18 -3.97 -9.62
C LEU A 154 -12.03 -4.27 -10.58
N ASP A 155 -12.27 -5.06 -11.63
CA ASP A 155 -11.23 -5.40 -12.60
C ASP A 155 -10.76 -4.18 -13.39
N LYS A 156 -11.67 -3.25 -13.72
CA LYS A 156 -11.30 -1.96 -14.32
C LYS A 156 -10.42 -1.14 -13.37
N ARG A 157 -10.80 -1.02 -12.09
CA ARG A 157 -9.99 -0.32 -11.06
C ARG A 157 -8.60 -0.92 -10.91
N ARG A 158 -8.49 -2.25 -10.84
CA ARG A 158 -7.20 -2.96 -10.79
C ARG A 158 -6.36 -2.68 -12.02
N ARG A 159 -6.95 -2.78 -13.21
CA ARG A 159 -6.23 -2.56 -14.46
C ARG A 159 -5.72 -1.12 -14.58
N LEU A 160 -6.52 -0.13 -14.15
CA LEU A 160 -6.10 1.27 -14.11
C LEU A 160 -4.82 1.45 -13.25
N ILE A 161 -4.78 0.83 -12.07
CA ILE A 161 -3.59 0.90 -11.20
C ILE A 161 -2.39 0.18 -11.83
N GLU A 162 -2.59 -1.03 -12.39
CA GLU A 162 -1.53 -1.78 -13.06
C GLU A 162 -0.90 -0.98 -14.21
N VAL A 163 -1.72 -0.30 -15.00
CA VAL A 163 -1.28 0.53 -16.13
C VAL A 163 -0.53 1.76 -15.64
N ALA A 164 -1.05 2.46 -14.63
CA ALA A 164 -0.37 3.62 -14.05
C ALA A 164 0.99 3.27 -13.45
N ILE A 165 1.07 2.19 -12.64
CA ILE A 165 2.33 1.68 -12.09
C ILE A 165 3.28 1.23 -13.21
N GLY A 166 2.73 0.56 -14.23
CA GLY A 166 3.47 0.13 -15.41
C GLY A 166 4.11 1.30 -16.15
N ALA A 167 3.40 2.41 -16.34
CA ALA A 167 3.92 3.61 -16.99
C ALA A 167 5.11 4.22 -16.22
N VAL A 168 5.02 4.31 -14.89
CA VAL A 168 6.13 4.80 -14.05
C VAL A 168 7.37 3.91 -14.18
N ARG A 169 7.18 2.59 -14.15
CA ARG A 169 8.28 1.61 -14.30
C ARG A 169 8.86 1.62 -15.71
N ALA A 170 8.03 1.78 -16.74
CA ALA A 170 8.46 1.91 -18.13
C ALA A 170 9.34 3.15 -18.32
N ALA A 171 9.01 4.25 -17.64
CA ALA A 171 9.81 5.48 -17.56
C ALA A 171 11.10 5.34 -16.72
N LYS A 172 11.40 4.13 -16.20
CA LYS A 172 12.62 3.78 -15.45
C LYS A 172 12.77 4.45 -14.08
N TYR A 173 11.65 4.86 -13.48
CA TYR A 173 11.66 5.39 -12.11
C TYR A 173 11.42 4.30 -11.07
N ALA A 174 12.14 4.38 -9.95
CA ALA A 174 11.91 3.56 -8.78
C ALA A 174 10.73 4.13 -7.97
N ILE A 175 9.76 3.29 -7.65
CA ILE A 175 8.64 3.65 -6.78
C ILE A 175 9.07 3.43 -5.33
N HIS A 176 9.13 4.51 -4.55
CA HIS A 176 9.45 4.45 -3.12
C HIS A 176 8.22 4.15 -2.28
N LYS A 177 7.06 4.65 -2.72
CA LYS A 177 5.78 4.41 -2.03
C LYS A 177 4.61 4.64 -2.98
N THR A 178 3.51 3.95 -2.74
CA THR A 178 2.20 4.36 -3.21
C THR A 178 1.29 4.70 -2.02
N ALA A 179 0.34 5.60 -2.21
CA ALA A 179 -0.66 5.94 -1.22
C ALA A 179 -2.03 6.10 -1.88
N LEU A 180 -3.08 5.94 -1.09
CA LEU A 180 -4.43 6.24 -1.51
C LEU A 180 -4.94 7.43 -0.71
N ASP A 181 -5.17 8.54 -1.40
CA ASP A 181 -5.83 9.72 -0.87
C ASP A 181 -7.34 9.58 -1.12
N GLN A 182 -8.07 9.38 -0.03
CA GLN A 182 -9.53 9.19 -0.03
C GLN A 182 -10.29 10.53 0.13
N ASP A 183 -9.56 11.62 0.42
CA ASP A 183 -10.13 12.96 0.67
C ASP A 183 -9.90 13.89 -0.52
N CYS A 184 -9.82 13.35 -1.74
CA CYS A 184 -9.58 14.11 -2.97
C CYS A 184 -10.84 14.89 -3.42
N GLY A 185 -11.35 15.77 -2.55
CA GLY A 185 -12.54 16.59 -2.80
C GLY A 185 -13.83 15.78 -2.96
N GLU A 186 -14.78 16.29 -3.74
CA GLU A 186 -16.04 15.60 -4.06
C GLU A 186 -15.88 14.44 -5.07
N TYR A 187 -14.65 14.13 -5.49
CA TYR A 187 -14.36 13.26 -6.62
C TYR A 187 -13.50 12.06 -6.21
N GLY A 188 -14.10 10.86 -6.25
CA GLY A 188 -13.41 9.58 -6.29
C GLY A 188 -12.28 9.40 -5.27
N VAL A 189 -11.24 8.67 -5.69
CA VAL A 189 -9.99 8.50 -4.94
C VAL A 189 -8.80 8.86 -5.82
N ARG A 190 -7.70 9.25 -5.18
CA ARG A 190 -6.44 9.52 -5.86
C ARG A 190 -5.38 8.55 -5.41
N PHE A 191 -4.84 7.81 -6.38
CA PHE A 191 -3.71 6.91 -6.18
C PHE A 191 -2.41 7.67 -6.42
N GLU A 192 -1.66 7.92 -5.36
CA GLU A 192 -0.40 8.65 -5.41
C GLU A 192 0.78 7.69 -5.52
N ILE A 193 1.75 8.03 -6.38
CA ILE A 193 2.97 7.26 -6.64
C ILE A 193 4.17 8.18 -6.37
N PHE A 194 5.01 7.81 -5.41
CA PHE A 194 6.14 8.61 -4.96
C PHE A 194 7.45 8.11 -5.55
N ILE A 195 8.19 9.01 -6.21
CA ILE A 195 9.49 8.74 -6.84
C ILE A 195 10.53 9.78 -6.40
N ASP A 196 11.81 9.42 -6.41
CA ASP A 196 12.91 10.31 -6.00
C ASP A 196 13.34 11.26 -7.13
N GLU A 197 12.42 12.14 -7.51
CA GLU A 197 12.60 13.10 -8.59
C GLU A 197 12.05 14.47 -8.23
N THR A 198 12.34 15.46 -9.07
CA THR A 198 11.79 16.81 -8.92
C THR A 198 10.29 16.86 -9.27
N ALA A 199 9.60 17.90 -8.78
CA ALA A 199 8.19 18.12 -9.11
C ALA A 199 7.95 18.26 -10.64
N GLU A 200 8.90 18.86 -11.37
CA GLU A 200 8.84 18.99 -12.83
C GLU A 200 8.87 17.62 -13.51
N ARG A 201 9.82 16.76 -13.13
CA ARG A 201 9.91 15.37 -13.62
C ARG A 201 8.68 14.55 -13.25
N CYS A 202 8.16 14.68 -12.04
CA CYS A 202 6.88 14.06 -11.68
C CYS A 202 5.72 14.56 -12.56
N GLY A 203 5.75 15.82 -13.01
CA GLY A 203 4.79 16.35 -13.99
C GLY A 203 4.88 15.65 -15.35
N GLU A 204 6.08 15.35 -15.82
CA GLU A 204 6.29 14.55 -17.04
C GLU A 204 5.78 13.11 -16.88
N VAL A 205 6.05 12.49 -15.73
CA VAL A 205 5.55 11.14 -15.41
C VAL A 205 4.02 11.12 -15.30
N ASN A 206 3.42 12.16 -14.71
CA ASN A 206 1.96 12.32 -14.71
C ASN A 206 1.37 12.35 -16.11
N ARG A 207 2.02 13.07 -17.04
CA ARG A 207 1.61 13.07 -18.44
C ARG A 207 1.74 11.68 -19.06
N ALA A 208 2.86 11.01 -18.84
CA ALA A 208 3.07 9.65 -19.35
C ALA A 208 2.00 8.66 -18.82
N ILE A 209 1.65 8.73 -17.53
CA ILE A 209 0.56 7.94 -16.95
C ILE A 209 -0.76 8.23 -17.67
N ALA A 210 -1.10 9.52 -17.83
CA ALA A 210 -2.34 9.91 -18.49
C ALA A 210 -2.39 9.43 -19.96
N ASP A 211 -1.29 9.59 -20.70
CA ASP A 211 -1.18 9.13 -22.09
C ASP A 211 -1.38 7.61 -22.18
N THR A 212 -0.68 6.82 -21.35
CA THR A 212 -0.82 5.36 -21.34
C THR A 212 -2.23 4.91 -20.93
N LEU A 213 -2.88 5.62 -20.00
CA LEU A 213 -4.27 5.33 -19.63
C LEU A 213 -5.24 5.61 -20.79
N CYS A 214 -5.07 6.72 -21.50
CA CYS A 214 -5.89 7.05 -22.67
C CYS A 214 -5.61 6.13 -23.88
N GLU A 215 -4.43 5.52 -23.97
CA GLU A 215 -4.10 4.52 -24.98
C GLU A 215 -4.76 3.15 -24.69
N GLU A 216 -4.79 2.74 -23.42
CA GLU A 216 -5.34 1.43 -23.02
C GLU A 216 -6.87 1.45 -22.85
N PHE A 217 -7.46 2.58 -22.47
CA PHE A 217 -8.87 2.69 -22.13
C PHE A 217 -9.59 3.78 -22.94
N ASP A 218 -10.74 3.42 -23.53
CA ASP A 218 -11.63 4.38 -24.19
C ASP A 218 -12.12 5.49 -23.23
N ASP A 219 -12.32 5.13 -21.95
CA ASP A 219 -12.61 6.07 -20.86
C ASP A 219 -11.86 5.64 -19.59
N PRO A 220 -10.79 6.35 -19.19
CA PRO A 220 -10.01 6.06 -17.98
C PRO A 220 -10.70 6.48 -16.68
N VAL A 221 -11.92 7.05 -16.75
CA VAL A 221 -12.79 7.40 -15.61
C VAL A 221 -12.08 8.19 -14.49
N PRO A 222 -11.41 9.32 -14.82
CA PRO A 222 -10.63 10.09 -13.84
C PRO A 222 -11.50 10.70 -12.74
N HIS A 223 -12.83 10.75 -12.89
CA HIS A 223 -13.74 11.18 -11.83
C HIS A 223 -13.92 10.12 -10.73
N VAL A 224 -13.59 8.84 -10.98
CA VAL A 224 -13.63 7.75 -9.98
C VAL A 224 -12.25 7.47 -9.41
N VAL A 225 -11.24 7.27 -10.26
CA VAL A 225 -9.87 6.98 -9.83
C VAL A 225 -8.92 7.89 -10.60
N THR A 226 -8.18 8.73 -9.89
CA THR A 226 -7.10 9.53 -10.46
C THR A 226 -5.74 8.99 -10.03
N PHE A 227 -4.72 9.34 -10.81
CA PHE A 227 -3.33 8.98 -10.52
C PHE A 227 -2.48 10.24 -10.43
N ALA A 228 -1.56 10.25 -9.47
CA ALA A 228 -0.62 11.35 -9.31
C ALA A 228 0.78 10.85 -8.94
N CYS A 229 1.75 11.10 -9.80
CA CYS A 229 3.16 11.03 -9.49
C CYS A 229 3.57 12.24 -8.63
N ARG A 230 4.26 11.97 -7.52
CA ARG A 230 4.69 12.95 -6.52
C ARG A 230 6.17 12.78 -6.18
N PRO A 231 6.91 13.87 -5.89
CA PRO A 231 8.27 13.75 -5.40
C PRO A 231 8.27 13.14 -3.98
N THR A 232 9.28 12.35 -3.63
CA THR A 232 9.48 11.85 -2.26
C THR A 232 9.57 12.99 -1.23
N SER A 233 10.02 14.18 -1.63
CA SER A 233 10.07 15.34 -0.73
C SER A 233 8.70 15.86 -0.29
N SER A 234 7.61 15.54 -1.02
CA SER A 234 6.25 15.91 -0.61
C SER A 234 5.59 14.86 0.30
N TYR A 235 6.28 13.76 0.57
CA TYR A 235 5.76 12.67 1.38
C TYR A 235 5.96 12.91 2.88
N VAL A 236 4.94 12.59 3.69
CA VAL A 236 5.02 12.52 5.16
C VAL A 236 4.75 11.08 5.59
N PHE A 237 5.66 10.48 6.35
CA PHE A 237 5.54 9.10 6.80
C PHE A 237 4.64 8.97 8.04
N GLU A 238 3.44 8.40 7.89
CA GLU A 238 2.43 8.28 8.97
C GLU A 238 2.54 6.99 9.82
N GLY A 239 3.77 6.50 10.00
CA GLY A 239 4.07 5.20 10.60
C GLY A 239 3.23 4.75 11.79
N HIS A 240 2.44 3.69 11.60
CA HIS A 240 1.92 2.86 12.68
C HIS A 240 2.68 1.53 12.66
N PHE A 241 3.49 1.30 13.69
CA PHE A 241 4.20 0.03 13.89
C PHE A 241 3.76 -0.58 15.21
N ALA A 242 3.41 -1.88 15.17
CA ALA A 242 3.06 -2.64 16.36
C ALA A 242 4.22 -2.57 17.38
N LYS A 243 3.88 -2.25 18.64
CA LYS A 243 4.82 -2.37 19.75
C LYS A 243 5.15 -3.85 19.94
N VAL A 244 6.37 -4.25 19.57
CA VAL A 244 6.93 -5.54 20.04
C VAL A 244 7.11 -5.42 21.54
N ARG A 245 6.29 -6.12 22.33
CA ARG A 245 6.55 -6.30 23.75
C ARG A 245 7.76 -7.24 23.88
N LEU A 246 8.77 -6.78 24.60
CA LEU A 246 9.88 -7.61 25.10
C LEU A 246 9.35 -8.64 26.09
#